data_AF-A0A950KFY0-F1
#
_entry.id   AF-A0A950KFY0-F1
#
_cell.length_a   1.000
_cell.length_b   1.000
_cell.length_c   1.000
_cell.angle_alpha   90.00
_cell.angle_beta   90.00
_cell.angle_gamma   90.00
#
_symmetry.space_group_name_H-M   'P 1'
#
loop_
_entity.id
_entity.type
_entity.pdbx_description
1 polymer ?
#
loop_
_entity_poly.entity_id
_entity_poly.type
_entity_poly.pdbx_seq_one_letter_code
_entity_poly.pdbx_strand_id
1 'polypeptide(L)'
;MITLIKHALSATAEGDIEIAGWIRSRRDAKNFSFLEINDGSCLRNLQVIVDQEARGYAEVVHAMTGASVRVQGRLVVSPAAGQKWEIRATSVEIAGRADATYPLQKKGHTVEFLRSIAHLRPRSNLFGAVFRVRSRLAYAVHQFFQERDFVYVQTPIITASDCEGAGELFRVTTLERGGDKIGEAAFFGKPTYLTVSGQLEAETFACALSKVYTFGPTFRAENSNTSRHAAEFWMVEPEMAFCDLQGDMDLAEEFVKAMVRHALERCAEDLGLFARFVDKALIARLTLVAEQPFRRLPYAEAIAILKASGRTFEYPVTDGLSLQSEHERFLAEEHFRAPVIVFDQPRRAKPFYMRVNEDGTTVAAMD
;
A
#
# COMPACT_ATOMS: atom_id res chain seq x y z
N MET A 1 -10.02 -30.28 6.37
CA MET A 1 -10.00 -28.86 5.95
C MET A 1 -8.56 -28.40 6.01
N ILE A 2 -8.03 -27.77 4.95
CA ILE A 2 -6.64 -27.29 4.95
C ILE A 2 -6.55 -26.08 5.89
N THR A 3 -5.68 -26.18 6.88
CA THR A 3 -5.43 -25.14 7.88
C THR A 3 -4.37 -24.18 7.37
N LEU A 4 -4.63 -22.87 7.50
CA LEU A 4 -3.63 -21.84 7.18
C LEU A 4 -2.50 -21.86 8.21
N ILE A 5 -1.28 -21.58 7.75
CA ILE A 5 -0.08 -21.59 8.60
C ILE A 5 -0.19 -20.58 9.73
N LYS A 6 -0.76 -19.40 9.49
CA LYS A 6 -1.02 -18.43 10.58
C LYS A 6 -1.89 -19.00 11.72
N HIS A 7 -2.82 -19.90 11.41
CA HIS A 7 -3.69 -20.54 12.40
C HIS A 7 -2.96 -21.68 13.11
N ALA A 8 -2.18 -22.49 12.38
CA ALA A 8 -1.32 -23.50 12.98
C ALA A 8 -0.31 -22.88 13.97
N LEU A 9 0.32 -21.77 13.61
CA LEU A 9 1.27 -21.05 14.46
C LEU A 9 0.62 -20.41 15.70
N SER A 10 -0.68 -20.14 15.67
CA SER A 10 -1.45 -19.59 16.79
C SER A 10 -2.23 -20.64 17.58
N ALA A 11 -2.11 -21.92 17.23
CA ALA A 11 -2.77 -23.00 17.93
C ALA A 11 -2.42 -23.03 19.43
N THR A 12 -3.38 -23.45 20.24
CA THR A 12 -3.27 -23.56 21.70
C THR A 12 -3.00 -25.00 22.15
N ALA A 13 -3.21 -26.00 21.30
CA ALA A 13 -3.00 -27.40 21.57
C ALA A 13 -2.42 -28.14 20.35
N GLU A 14 -1.84 -29.31 20.62
CA GLU A 14 -1.45 -30.28 19.59
C GLU A 14 -2.67 -30.86 18.88
N GLY A 15 -2.46 -31.42 17.69
CA GLY A 15 -3.52 -32.15 16.98
C GLY A 15 -3.15 -32.50 15.56
N ASP A 16 -3.98 -33.35 14.95
CA ASP A 16 -3.84 -33.68 13.54
C ASP A 16 -4.30 -32.52 12.67
N ILE A 17 -3.50 -32.21 11.65
CA ILE A 17 -3.65 -31.04 10.79
C ILE A 17 -3.25 -31.39 9.37
N GLU A 18 -3.92 -30.72 8.43
CA GLU A 18 -3.50 -30.65 7.04
C GLU A 18 -3.15 -29.21 6.69
N ILE A 19 -1.98 -28.97 6.07
CA ILE A 19 -1.58 -27.68 5.53
C ILE A 19 -1.24 -27.78 4.04
N ALA A 20 -1.27 -26.66 3.34
CA ALA A 20 -0.78 -26.56 1.97
C ALA A 20 -0.02 -25.25 1.78
N GLY A 21 1.03 -25.28 0.96
CA GLY A 21 1.85 -24.09 0.71
C GLY A 21 3.03 -24.37 -0.20
N TRP A 22 4.02 -23.49 -0.17
CA TRP A 22 5.23 -23.58 -0.98
C TRP A 22 6.46 -23.80 -0.11
N ILE A 23 7.36 -24.68 -0.56
CA ILE A 23 8.64 -24.92 0.09
C ILE A 23 9.51 -23.66 -0.05
N ARG A 24 9.89 -23.08 1.09
CA ARG A 24 10.87 -21.99 1.20
C ARG A 24 12.30 -22.50 1.29
N SER A 25 12.48 -23.62 1.95
CA SER A 25 13.73 -24.37 1.92
C SER A 25 13.54 -25.80 2.37
N ARG A 26 14.43 -26.67 1.90
CA ARG A 26 14.57 -28.06 2.35
C ARG A 26 15.98 -28.26 2.91
N ARG A 27 16.09 -29.03 3.99
CA ARG A 27 17.37 -29.55 4.50
C ARG A 27 17.21 -31.03 4.81
N ASP A 28 18.09 -31.84 4.26
CA ASP A 28 18.05 -33.29 4.44
C ASP A 28 18.97 -33.69 5.60
N ALA A 29 18.48 -34.56 6.48
CA ALA A 29 19.24 -35.23 7.52
C ALA A 29 19.28 -36.74 7.22
N LYS A 30 20.03 -37.51 8.02
CA LYS A 30 20.27 -38.94 7.75
C LYS A 30 18.97 -39.75 7.59
N ASN A 31 17.95 -39.46 8.39
CA ASN A 31 16.71 -40.26 8.49
C ASN A 31 15.44 -39.48 8.15
N PHE A 32 15.53 -38.19 7.84
CA PHE A 32 14.35 -37.34 7.65
C PHE A 32 14.73 -36.03 6.92
N SER A 33 13.75 -35.33 6.40
CA SER A 33 13.91 -34.01 5.76
C SER A 33 13.16 -32.94 6.54
N PHE A 34 13.80 -31.78 6.71
CA PHE A 34 13.16 -30.57 7.20
C PHE A 34 12.66 -29.73 6.03
N LEU A 35 11.38 -29.37 6.05
CA LEU A 35 10.77 -28.42 5.13
C LEU A 35 10.36 -27.16 5.88
N GLU A 36 10.73 -26.01 5.33
CA GLU A 36 10.16 -24.71 5.69
C GLU A 36 9.04 -24.41 4.70
N ILE A 37 7.79 -24.37 5.16
CA ILE A 37 6.63 -24.14 4.29
C ILE A 37 6.00 -22.79 4.62
N ASN A 38 5.55 -22.07 3.60
CA ASN A 38 4.78 -20.85 3.74
C ASN A 38 3.63 -20.82 2.74
N ASP A 39 2.48 -20.32 3.17
CA ASP A 39 1.25 -20.24 2.39
C ASP A 39 0.86 -18.78 2.08
N GLY A 40 1.70 -17.82 2.45
CA GLY A 40 1.47 -16.38 2.30
C GLY A 40 0.57 -15.76 3.37
N SER A 41 -0.07 -16.56 4.24
CA SER A 41 -1.03 -16.08 5.24
C SER A 41 -0.40 -15.23 6.35
N CYS A 42 0.90 -15.42 6.61
CA CYS A 42 1.74 -14.64 7.51
C CYS A 42 3.19 -14.59 7.02
N LEU A 43 4.05 -13.83 7.70
CA LEU A 43 5.48 -13.77 7.37
C LEU A 43 6.21 -15.06 7.75
N ARG A 44 5.86 -15.63 8.90
CA ARG A 44 6.50 -16.84 9.42
C ARG A 44 6.22 -18.07 8.55
N ASN A 45 7.21 -18.95 8.48
CA ASN A 45 7.07 -20.29 7.95
C ASN A 45 6.62 -21.25 9.05
N LEU A 46 6.14 -22.42 8.65
CA LEU A 46 5.97 -23.57 9.53
C LEU A 46 6.98 -24.65 9.15
N GLN A 47 7.74 -25.13 10.14
CA GLN A 47 8.63 -26.27 9.97
C GLN A 47 7.81 -27.56 9.90
N VAL A 48 8.17 -28.40 8.94
CA VAL A 48 7.64 -29.75 8.79
C VAL A 48 8.80 -30.72 8.77
N ILE A 49 8.72 -31.75 9.60
CA ILE A 49 9.65 -32.87 9.62
C ILE A 49 8.99 -34.03 8.89
N VAL A 50 9.69 -34.54 7.89
CA VAL A 50 9.24 -35.65 7.05
C VAL A 50 10.22 -36.80 7.26
N ASP A 51 9.83 -37.77 8.09
CA ASP A 51 10.62 -38.98 8.33
C ASP A 51 10.61 -39.89 7.09
N GLN A 52 11.61 -40.76 6.95
CA GLN A 52 11.74 -41.67 5.79
C GLN A 52 10.53 -42.57 5.56
N GLU A 53 9.83 -42.90 6.64
CA GLU A 53 8.63 -43.73 6.66
C GLU A 53 7.37 -42.97 6.21
N ALA A 54 7.41 -41.64 6.15
CA ALA A 54 6.26 -40.83 5.74
C ALA A 54 5.92 -41.07 4.26
N ARG A 55 4.61 -41.14 3.97
CA ARG A 55 4.15 -41.31 2.58
C ARG A 55 4.58 -40.11 1.74
N GLY A 56 5.24 -40.37 0.61
CA GLY A 56 5.72 -39.32 -0.31
C GLY A 56 7.15 -38.82 -0.04
N TYR A 57 7.85 -39.36 0.97
CA TYR A 57 9.24 -39.00 1.28
C TYR A 57 10.18 -39.09 0.06
N ALA A 58 10.02 -40.13 -0.76
CA ALA A 58 10.80 -40.32 -1.99
C ALA A 58 10.69 -39.16 -2.99
N GLU A 59 9.58 -38.42 -3.00
CA GLU A 59 9.45 -37.21 -3.82
C GLU A 59 9.99 -35.97 -3.11
N VAL A 60 9.84 -35.91 -1.79
CA VAL A 60 10.32 -34.79 -0.95
C VAL A 60 11.84 -34.60 -1.08
N VAL A 61 12.62 -35.69 -1.12
CA VAL A 61 14.09 -35.63 -1.30
C VAL A 61 14.51 -35.07 -2.67
N HIS A 62 13.58 -34.89 -3.60
CA HIS A 62 13.79 -34.22 -4.90
C HIS A 62 13.08 -32.87 -5.02
N ALA A 63 12.24 -32.49 -4.05
CA ALA A 63 11.50 -31.23 -4.08
C ALA A 63 12.41 -30.01 -3.89
N MET A 64 12.28 -29.01 -4.75
CA MET A 64 13.08 -27.79 -4.71
C MET A 64 12.32 -26.61 -4.09
N THR A 65 13.04 -25.53 -3.78
CA THR A 65 12.46 -24.24 -3.39
C THR A 65 11.43 -23.79 -4.42
N GLY A 66 10.24 -23.40 -3.95
CA GLY A 66 9.13 -22.98 -4.80
C GLY A 66 8.16 -24.11 -5.20
N ALA A 67 8.46 -25.38 -4.90
CA ALA A 67 7.52 -26.46 -5.11
C ALA A 67 6.30 -26.31 -4.18
N SER A 68 5.10 -26.59 -4.70
CA SER A 68 3.86 -26.57 -3.93
C SER A 68 3.58 -27.95 -3.36
N VAL A 69 3.19 -27.99 -2.08
CA VAL A 69 2.98 -29.23 -1.33
C VAL A 69 1.70 -29.19 -0.52
N ARG A 70 1.12 -30.36 -0.28
CA ARG A 70 0.14 -30.63 0.76
C ARG A 70 0.75 -31.57 1.78
N VAL A 71 0.56 -31.26 3.06
CA VAL A 71 1.14 -32.02 4.17
C VAL A 71 0.02 -32.38 5.12
N GLN A 72 -0.11 -33.66 5.43
CA GLN A 72 -0.89 -34.16 6.55
C GLN A 72 0.07 -34.65 7.63
N GLY A 73 -0.25 -34.37 8.88
CA GLY A 73 0.58 -34.76 10.00
C GLY A 73 0.04 -34.25 11.33
N ARG A 74 0.85 -34.42 12.37
CA ARG A 74 0.50 -33.96 13.72
C ARG A 74 1.29 -32.71 14.07
N LEU A 75 0.58 -31.66 14.49
CA LEU A 75 1.15 -30.47 15.09
C LEU A 75 1.62 -30.81 16.51
N VAL A 76 2.91 -30.61 16.77
CA VAL A 76 3.56 -30.93 18.05
C VAL A 76 4.39 -29.76 18.54
N VAL A 77 4.65 -29.70 19.84
CA VAL A 77 5.54 -28.69 20.42
C VAL A 77 6.94 -28.85 19.83
N SER A 78 7.48 -27.76 19.28
CA SER A 78 8.83 -27.76 18.71
C SER A 78 9.88 -27.74 19.83
N PRO A 79 10.92 -28.59 19.75
CA PRO A 79 12.04 -28.55 20.70
C PRO A 79 13.02 -27.41 20.41
N ALA A 80 12.90 -26.73 19.26
CA ALA A 80 13.82 -25.68 18.84
C ALA A 80 13.47 -24.31 19.44
N ALA A 81 14.49 -23.57 19.87
CA ALA A 81 14.32 -22.20 20.36
C ALA A 81 13.78 -21.27 19.26
N GLY A 82 12.82 -20.42 19.59
CA GLY A 82 12.24 -19.44 18.66
C GLY A 82 11.07 -19.93 17.81
N GLN A 83 10.66 -21.20 17.96
CA GLN A 83 9.52 -21.78 17.28
C GLN A 83 8.67 -22.60 18.25
N LYS A 84 7.38 -22.29 18.36
CA LYS A 84 6.44 -22.98 19.26
C LYS A 84 5.99 -24.34 18.73
N TRP A 85 5.71 -24.42 17.43
CA TRP A 85 5.04 -25.56 16.81
C TRP A 85 5.81 -26.07 15.60
N GLU A 86 5.91 -27.38 15.44
CA GLU A 86 6.34 -28.05 14.20
C GLU A 86 5.32 -29.13 13.80
N ILE A 87 5.33 -29.57 12.53
CA ILE A 87 4.51 -30.70 12.08
C ILE A 87 5.39 -31.92 11.89
N ARG A 88 4.99 -33.05 12.46
CA ARG A 88 5.50 -34.39 12.10
C ARG A 88 4.61 -34.95 11.00
N ALA A 89 5.12 -34.96 9.77
CA ALA A 89 4.35 -35.35 8.60
C ALA A 89 4.12 -36.85 8.55
N THR A 90 2.87 -37.26 8.39
CA THR A 90 2.49 -38.64 8.06
C THR A 90 2.43 -38.86 6.55
N SER A 91 2.07 -37.80 5.79
CA SER A 91 2.12 -37.81 4.34
C SER A 91 2.41 -36.43 3.74
N VAL A 92 3.16 -36.42 2.65
CA VAL A 92 3.42 -35.24 1.83
C VAL A 92 3.09 -35.53 0.36
N GLU A 93 2.28 -34.68 -0.24
CA GLU A 93 1.97 -34.70 -1.67
C GLU A 93 2.64 -33.51 -2.35
N ILE A 94 3.40 -33.75 -3.43
CA ILE A 94 3.93 -32.70 -4.29
C ILE A 94 2.85 -32.30 -5.30
N ALA A 95 2.07 -31.27 -4.98
CA ALA A 95 1.02 -30.75 -5.86
C ALA A 95 1.57 -30.08 -7.13
N GLY A 96 2.82 -29.59 -7.08
CA GLY A 96 3.46 -28.92 -8.21
C GLY A 96 4.96 -28.80 -8.00
N ARG A 97 5.73 -29.20 -9.02
CA ARG A 97 7.20 -29.20 -8.96
C ARG A 97 7.73 -27.81 -9.29
N ALA A 98 8.91 -27.50 -8.75
CA ALA A 98 9.72 -26.36 -9.15
C ALA A 98 11.11 -26.88 -9.52
N ASP A 99 11.78 -26.20 -10.44
CA ASP A 99 13.13 -26.53 -10.87
C ASP A 99 14.13 -25.44 -10.47
N ALA A 100 15.39 -25.64 -10.85
CA ALA A 100 16.49 -24.73 -10.52
C ALA A 100 16.37 -23.34 -11.18
N THR A 101 15.54 -23.19 -12.21
CA THR A 101 15.28 -21.90 -12.89
C THR A 101 14.32 -21.01 -12.11
N TYR A 102 13.65 -21.53 -11.06
CA TYR A 102 12.79 -20.72 -10.21
C TYR A 102 13.54 -19.51 -9.66
N PRO A 103 13.12 -18.26 -9.96
CA PRO A 103 13.96 -17.10 -9.74
C PRO A 103 14.13 -16.72 -8.27
N LEU A 104 13.18 -17.07 -7.41
CA LEU A 104 13.20 -16.78 -5.97
C LEU A 104 13.89 -17.89 -5.17
N GLN A 105 15.12 -18.25 -5.59
CA GLN A 105 15.99 -19.13 -4.81
C GLN A 105 16.30 -18.52 -3.43
N LYS A 106 16.73 -19.36 -2.49
CA LYS A 106 17.09 -19.00 -1.10
C LYS A 106 18.37 -18.15 -1.01
N LYS A 107 18.33 -16.95 -1.59
CA LYS A 107 19.37 -15.92 -1.58
C LYS A 107 18.74 -14.53 -1.53
N GLY A 108 19.54 -13.52 -1.20
CA GLY A 108 19.11 -12.12 -1.28
C GLY A 108 18.85 -11.71 -2.73
N HIS A 109 17.83 -10.89 -2.95
CA HIS A 109 17.47 -10.33 -4.25
C HIS A 109 17.31 -8.81 -4.11
N THR A 110 17.75 -8.06 -5.13
CA THR A 110 17.54 -6.60 -5.14
C THR A 110 16.08 -6.26 -5.43
N VAL A 111 15.64 -5.06 -5.05
CA VAL A 111 14.28 -4.60 -5.33
C VAL A 111 14.07 -4.46 -6.84
N GLU A 112 15.10 -4.05 -7.58
CA GLU A 112 15.12 -3.92 -9.04
C GLU A 112 14.87 -5.27 -9.72
N PHE A 113 15.54 -6.34 -9.26
CA PHE A 113 15.27 -7.69 -9.76
C PHE A 113 13.84 -8.14 -9.42
N LEU A 114 13.37 -7.89 -8.20
CA LEU A 114 12.00 -8.24 -7.82
C LEU A 114 10.94 -7.49 -8.66
N ARG A 115 11.23 -6.29 -9.18
CA ARG A 115 10.35 -5.59 -10.13
C ARG A 115 10.26 -6.31 -11.48
N SER A 116 11.32 -6.94 -11.99
CA SER A 116 11.28 -7.66 -13.28
C SER A 116 10.47 -8.96 -13.22
N ILE A 117 10.27 -9.51 -12.03
CA ILE A 117 9.44 -10.70 -11.78
C ILE A 117 8.19 -10.37 -10.95
N ALA A 118 7.51 -9.27 -11.26
CA ALA A 118 6.36 -8.78 -10.49
C ALA A 118 5.25 -9.82 -10.25
N HIS A 119 5.08 -10.77 -11.17
CA HIS A 119 4.14 -11.89 -11.07
C HIS A 119 4.54 -12.95 -10.01
N LEU A 120 5.82 -13.02 -9.61
CA LEU A 120 6.33 -13.94 -8.58
C LEU A 120 6.76 -13.25 -7.29
N ARG A 121 7.12 -11.96 -7.33
CA ARG A 121 7.61 -11.22 -6.16
C ARG A 121 6.72 -11.27 -4.92
N PRO A 122 5.37 -11.41 -4.97
CA PRO A 122 4.56 -11.56 -3.77
C PRO A 122 4.96 -12.78 -2.92
N ARG A 123 5.66 -13.76 -3.51
CA ARG A 123 6.22 -14.91 -2.79
C ARG A 123 7.51 -14.58 -2.03
N SER A 124 8.11 -13.40 -2.18
CA SER A 124 9.24 -12.96 -1.34
C SER A 124 8.74 -12.45 0.01
N ASN A 125 9.60 -12.47 1.04
CA ASN A 125 9.24 -11.97 2.37
C ASN A 125 8.84 -10.49 2.33
N LEU A 126 9.63 -9.66 1.62
CA LEU A 126 9.41 -8.22 1.53
C LEU A 126 8.06 -7.89 0.89
N PHE A 127 7.80 -8.38 -0.33
CA PHE A 127 6.57 -8.03 -1.03
C PHE A 127 5.35 -8.76 -0.47
N GLY A 128 5.50 -9.97 0.08
CA GLY A 128 4.42 -10.62 0.82
C GLY A 128 3.95 -9.77 2.00
N ALA A 129 4.89 -9.20 2.76
CA ALA A 129 4.60 -8.25 3.82
C ALA A 129 3.95 -6.96 3.29
N VAL A 130 4.48 -6.36 2.21
CA VAL A 130 3.91 -5.15 1.60
C VAL A 130 2.44 -5.37 1.19
N PHE A 131 2.13 -6.47 0.52
CA PHE A 131 0.76 -6.74 0.07
C PHE A 131 -0.19 -7.07 1.23
N ARG A 132 0.26 -7.76 2.28
CA ARG A 132 -0.55 -7.96 3.49
C ARG A 132 -0.84 -6.63 4.19
N VAL A 133 0.16 -5.77 4.37
CA VAL A 133 -0.01 -4.43 4.97
C VAL A 133 -0.96 -3.59 4.13
N ARG A 134 -0.79 -3.54 2.81
CA ARG A 134 -1.69 -2.82 1.90
C ARG A 134 -3.14 -3.33 2.01
N SER A 135 -3.34 -4.64 2.06
CA SER A 135 -4.68 -5.23 2.22
C SER A 135 -5.32 -4.86 3.57
N ARG A 136 -4.56 -4.88 4.66
CA ARG A 136 -5.04 -4.48 5.99
C ARG A 136 -5.39 -2.99 6.06
N LEU A 137 -4.54 -2.14 5.47
CA LEU A 137 -4.82 -0.71 5.37
C LEU A 137 -6.06 -0.43 4.53
N ALA A 138 -6.23 -1.08 3.37
CA ALA A 138 -7.44 -0.92 2.56
C ALA A 138 -8.72 -1.30 3.34
N TYR A 139 -8.67 -2.37 4.13
CA TYR A 139 -9.76 -2.73 5.03
C TYR A 139 -10.00 -1.65 6.10
N ALA A 140 -8.92 -1.15 6.72
CA ALA A 140 -9.00 -0.09 7.73
C ALA A 140 -9.58 1.22 7.18
N VAL A 141 -9.27 1.59 5.94
CA VAL A 141 -9.86 2.76 5.25
C VAL A 141 -11.38 2.63 5.22
N HIS A 142 -11.89 1.49 4.75
CA HIS A 142 -13.34 1.27 4.69
C HIS A 142 -13.99 1.29 6.07
N GLN A 143 -13.35 0.69 7.08
CA GLN A 143 -13.83 0.75 8.47
C GLN A 143 -13.89 2.18 8.99
N PHE A 144 -12.80 2.94 8.84
CA PHE A 144 -12.67 4.30 9.35
C PHE A 144 -13.81 5.21 8.87
N PHE A 145 -14.07 5.18 7.56
CA PHE A 145 -15.10 6.01 6.95
C PHE A 145 -16.51 5.51 7.28
N GLN A 146 -16.78 4.19 7.20
CA GLN A 146 -18.12 3.66 7.48
C GLN A 146 -18.50 3.79 8.97
N GLU A 147 -17.55 3.68 9.90
CA GLU A 147 -17.78 3.92 11.34
C GLU A 147 -18.06 5.42 11.65
N ARG A 148 -17.83 6.31 10.68
CA ARG A 148 -18.13 7.74 10.73
C ARG A 148 -19.28 8.12 9.78
N ASP A 149 -20.14 7.17 9.42
CA ASP A 149 -21.31 7.33 8.54
C ASP A 149 -21.01 7.87 7.13
N PHE A 150 -19.78 7.70 6.63
CA PHE A 150 -19.51 8.01 5.23
C PHE A 150 -20.04 6.90 4.32
N VAL A 151 -20.62 7.30 3.18
CA VAL A 151 -21.07 6.38 2.14
C VAL A 151 -19.94 6.14 1.12
N TYR A 152 -19.60 4.87 0.89
CA TYR A 152 -18.66 4.51 -0.19
C TYR A 152 -19.35 4.70 -1.55
N VAL A 153 -18.79 5.55 -2.40
CA VAL A 153 -19.30 5.82 -3.75
C VAL A 153 -18.29 5.40 -4.81
N GLN A 154 -18.81 4.81 -5.89
CA GLN A 154 -18.02 4.42 -7.06
C GLN A 154 -18.21 5.46 -8.15
N THR A 155 -17.26 6.37 -8.27
CA THR A 155 -17.26 7.41 -9.31
C THR A 155 -16.81 6.83 -10.66
N PRO A 156 -17.24 7.42 -11.80
CA PRO A 156 -16.88 6.92 -13.13
C PRO A 156 -15.36 7.00 -13.38
N ILE A 157 -14.80 5.92 -13.95
CA ILE A 157 -13.39 5.91 -14.38
C ILE A 157 -13.23 6.55 -15.76
N ILE A 158 -14.17 6.29 -16.67
CA ILE A 158 -14.20 6.91 -18.00
C ILE A 158 -14.92 8.25 -17.88
N THR A 159 -14.24 9.32 -18.25
CA THR A 159 -14.75 10.69 -18.13
C THR A 159 -14.59 11.46 -19.45
N ALA A 160 -15.42 12.47 -19.65
CA ALA A 160 -15.23 13.49 -20.68
C ALA A 160 -14.70 14.81 -20.09
N SER A 161 -14.41 14.82 -18.78
CA SER A 161 -13.99 15.99 -18.01
C SER A 161 -12.52 15.88 -17.65
N ASP A 162 -11.85 17.04 -17.57
CA ASP A 162 -10.56 17.18 -16.90
C ASP A 162 -10.82 17.77 -15.52
N CYS A 163 -10.64 16.98 -14.46
CA CYS A 163 -10.94 17.37 -13.09
C CYS A 163 -10.02 18.48 -12.57
N GLU A 164 -8.76 18.48 -12.98
CA GLU A 164 -7.72 19.38 -12.44
C GLU A 164 -7.28 20.45 -13.47
N GLY A 165 -7.62 20.27 -14.76
CA GLY A 165 -7.20 21.17 -15.84
C GLY A 165 -5.72 21.02 -16.22
N ALA A 166 -5.09 19.90 -15.83
CA ALA A 166 -3.66 19.64 -16.02
C ALA A 166 -3.32 19.01 -17.39
N GLY A 167 -4.33 18.63 -18.19
CA GLY A 167 -4.21 18.45 -19.64
C GLY A 167 -3.60 17.13 -20.16
N GLU A 168 -2.85 16.37 -19.37
CA GLU A 168 -2.28 15.09 -19.81
C GLU A 168 -3.10 13.88 -19.33
N LEU A 169 -4.12 13.52 -20.12
CA LEU A 169 -5.05 12.42 -19.85
C LEU A 169 -4.88 11.25 -20.85
N PHE A 170 -5.04 10.02 -20.36
CA PHE A 170 -5.10 8.85 -21.24
C PHE A 170 -6.44 8.80 -21.99
N ARG A 171 -6.40 8.85 -23.31
CA ARG A 171 -7.59 8.74 -24.16
C ARG A 171 -8.15 7.30 -24.17
N VAL A 172 -9.45 7.17 -23.96
CA VAL A 172 -10.22 5.93 -24.10
C VAL A 172 -11.04 6.02 -25.38
N THR A 173 -10.81 5.10 -26.32
CA THR A 173 -11.45 5.14 -27.65
C THR A 173 -11.63 3.74 -28.24
N THR A 174 -12.72 3.53 -28.98
CA THR A 174 -12.96 2.33 -29.80
C THR A 174 -12.58 2.55 -31.27
N LEU A 175 -12.25 3.79 -31.66
CA LEU A 175 -11.80 4.12 -33.01
C LEU A 175 -10.44 3.49 -33.32
N GLU A 176 -10.23 3.14 -34.59
CA GLU A 176 -8.93 2.68 -35.07
C GLU A 176 -7.83 3.72 -34.86
N ARG A 177 -6.59 3.26 -34.69
CA ARG A 177 -5.43 4.11 -34.43
C ARG A 177 -5.19 5.05 -35.62
N GLY A 178 -5.28 6.36 -35.38
CA GLY A 178 -5.17 7.39 -36.43
C GLY A 178 -6.52 7.86 -37.00
N GLY A 179 -7.65 7.39 -36.46
CA GLY A 179 -8.96 7.93 -36.80
C GLY A 179 -9.15 9.35 -36.25
N ASP A 180 -9.01 10.36 -37.10
CA ASP A 180 -9.11 11.79 -36.75
C ASP A 180 -10.54 12.28 -36.47
N LYS A 181 -11.56 11.44 -36.68
CA LYS A 181 -12.97 11.83 -36.49
C LYS A 181 -13.39 11.70 -35.03
N ILE A 182 -12.98 12.67 -34.22
CA ILE A 182 -13.48 12.87 -32.86
C ILE A 182 -14.85 13.57 -32.98
N GLY A 183 -15.93 12.79 -32.83
CA GLY A 183 -17.32 13.26 -33.01
C GLY A 183 -18.32 12.12 -32.80
N GLU A 184 -19.47 12.12 -33.48
CA GLU A 184 -20.52 11.09 -33.37
C GLU A 184 -20.05 9.63 -33.55
N ALA A 185 -18.90 9.42 -34.22
CA ALA A 185 -18.30 8.10 -34.38
C ALA A 185 -17.62 7.57 -33.11
N ALA A 186 -17.35 8.41 -32.11
CA ALA A 186 -16.82 7.98 -30.83
C ALA A 186 -17.89 7.21 -30.04
N PHE A 187 -17.51 6.15 -29.33
CA PHE A 187 -18.45 5.29 -28.58
C PHE A 187 -19.39 6.07 -27.65
N PHE A 188 -18.88 7.11 -26.98
CA PHE A 188 -19.66 7.96 -26.07
C PHE A 188 -20.21 9.25 -26.72
N GLY A 189 -20.14 9.37 -28.04
CA GLY A 189 -20.53 10.57 -28.79
C GLY A 189 -19.63 11.79 -28.60
N LYS A 190 -18.57 11.68 -27.79
CA LYS A 190 -17.58 12.71 -27.48
C LYS A 190 -16.24 12.06 -27.07
N PRO A 191 -15.12 12.79 -27.12
CA PRO A 191 -13.85 12.27 -26.61
C PRO A 191 -13.94 11.96 -25.11
N THR A 192 -13.31 10.85 -24.74
CA THR A 192 -13.30 10.32 -23.37
C THR A 192 -11.91 9.88 -22.95
N TYR A 193 -11.69 9.90 -21.64
CA TYR A 193 -10.39 9.73 -21.01
C TYR A 193 -10.51 8.89 -19.74
N LEU A 194 -9.39 8.40 -19.23
CA LEU A 194 -9.30 7.89 -17.87
C LEU A 194 -9.17 9.05 -16.89
N THR A 195 -9.94 8.99 -15.80
CA THR A 195 -9.99 10.08 -14.82
C THR A 195 -8.70 10.23 -14.01
N VAL A 196 -8.37 11.48 -13.67
CA VAL A 196 -7.30 11.83 -12.72
C VAL A 196 -7.79 11.81 -11.28
N SER A 197 -9.10 11.99 -11.06
CA SER A 197 -9.75 12.13 -9.75
C SER A 197 -11.26 11.93 -9.86
N GLY A 198 -11.90 11.38 -8.82
CA GLY A 198 -13.35 11.29 -8.70
C GLY A 198 -14.00 12.46 -7.97
N GLN A 199 -13.24 13.51 -7.65
CA GLN A 199 -13.65 14.58 -6.74
C GLN A 199 -14.92 15.30 -7.20
N LEU A 200 -15.00 15.74 -8.47
CA LEU A 200 -16.16 16.49 -8.95
C LEU A 200 -17.46 15.69 -8.84
N GLU A 201 -17.40 14.38 -9.11
CA GLU A 201 -18.55 13.50 -8.90
C GLU A 201 -18.83 13.31 -7.40
N ALA A 202 -17.80 13.16 -6.57
CA ALA A 202 -17.95 13.05 -5.12
C ALA A 202 -18.66 14.26 -4.50
N GLU A 203 -18.38 15.49 -4.97
CA GLU A 203 -19.08 16.71 -4.56
C GLU A 203 -20.60 16.63 -4.82
N THR A 204 -21.00 16.08 -5.97
CA THR A 204 -22.44 15.89 -6.28
C THR A 204 -23.09 14.90 -5.33
N PHE A 205 -22.38 13.83 -4.95
CA PHE A 205 -22.88 12.83 -4.01
C PHE A 205 -22.90 13.37 -2.58
N ALA A 206 -21.92 14.15 -2.15
CA ALA A 206 -21.89 14.78 -0.84
C ALA A 206 -23.11 15.70 -0.63
N CYS A 207 -23.55 16.41 -1.67
CA CYS A 207 -24.78 17.21 -1.62
C CYS A 207 -26.06 16.38 -1.39
N ALA A 208 -26.05 15.08 -1.69
CA ALA A 208 -27.19 14.18 -1.51
C ALA A 208 -27.06 13.28 -0.26
N LEU A 209 -25.84 12.93 0.13
CA LEU A 209 -25.53 11.90 1.14
C LEU A 209 -24.75 12.45 2.34
N SER A 210 -24.51 13.77 2.38
CA SER A 210 -23.73 14.50 3.38
C SER A 210 -22.25 14.15 3.44
N LYS A 211 -21.88 12.86 3.60
CA LYS A 211 -20.49 12.41 3.72
C LYS A 211 -20.26 11.22 2.81
N VAL A 212 -19.33 11.34 1.88
CA VAL A 212 -18.99 10.27 0.94
C VAL A 212 -17.49 10.09 0.82
N TYR A 213 -17.05 8.93 0.35
CA TYR A 213 -15.67 8.74 -0.05
C TYR A 213 -15.58 7.86 -1.28
N THR A 214 -14.63 8.16 -2.16
CA THR A 214 -14.20 7.25 -3.22
C THR A 214 -13.05 6.38 -2.71
N PHE A 215 -12.89 5.23 -3.34
CA PHE A 215 -11.69 4.41 -3.24
C PHE A 215 -11.59 3.65 -4.56
N GLY A 216 -10.77 4.19 -5.47
CA GLY A 216 -10.74 3.74 -6.86
C GLY A 216 -9.42 4.06 -7.56
N PRO A 217 -9.20 3.48 -8.76
CA PRO A 217 -8.03 3.77 -9.57
C PRO A 217 -8.14 5.13 -10.25
N THR A 218 -7.02 5.83 -10.34
CA THR A 218 -6.87 7.08 -11.10
C THR A 218 -5.58 7.05 -11.91
N PHE A 219 -5.51 7.92 -12.92
CA PHE A 219 -4.52 7.82 -13.98
C PHE A 219 -3.92 9.19 -14.31
N ARG A 220 -2.62 9.23 -14.56
CA ARG A 220 -1.91 10.45 -15.03
C ARG A 220 -1.03 10.08 -16.22
N ALA A 221 -1.18 10.82 -17.32
CA ALA A 221 -0.44 10.53 -18.56
C ALA A 221 0.90 11.28 -18.68
N GLU A 222 1.31 11.96 -17.60
CA GLU A 222 2.58 12.69 -17.53
C GLU A 222 3.77 11.78 -17.81
N ASN A 223 4.69 12.24 -18.66
CA ASN A 223 5.94 11.55 -18.93
C ASN A 223 6.98 11.76 -17.80
N SER A 224 6.62 11.34 -16.59
CA SER A 224 7.41 11.49 -15.37
C SER A 224 7.96 10.14 -14.91
N ASN A 225 9.24 9.87 -15.22
CA ASN A 225 9.93 8.65 -14.80
C ASN A 225 10.78 8.89 -13.54
N THR A 226 10.12 8.97 -12.39
CA THR A 226 10.77 9.14 -11.08
C THR A 226 10.41 7.99 -10.14
N SER A 227 11.08 7.90 -8.98
CA SER A 227 10.86 6.82 -8.02
C SER A 227 9.51 6.85 -7.29
N ARG A 228 8.72 7.93 -7.45
CA ARG A 228 7.47 8.17 -6.71
C ARG A 228 6.23 8.32 -7.59
N HIS A 229 6.39 8.38 -8.91
CA HIS A 229 5.27 8.56 -9.83
C HIS A 229 4.84 7.24 -10.47
N ALA A 230 3.53 7.06 -10.63
CA ALA A 230 2.92 5.95 -11.35
C ALA A 230 1.84 6.51 -12.27
N ALA A 231 1.73 5.95 -13.48
CA ALA A 231 0.68 6.33 -14.43
C ALA A 231 -0.71 5.80 -14.03
N GLU A 232 -0.76 4.74 -13.21
CA GLU A 232 -1.96 4.19 -12.59
C GLU A 232 -1.69 4.04 -11.09
N PHE A 233 -2.57 4.61 -10.28
CA PHE A 233 -2.51 4.53 -8.82
C PHE A 233 -3.93 4.53 -8.24
N TRP A 234 -4.03 4.42 -6.92
CA TRP A 234 -5.33 4.38 -6.23
C TRP A 234 -5.44 5.59 -5.32
N MET A 235 -6.58 6.28 -5.39
CA MET A 235 -6.91 7.38 -4.50
C MET A 235 -8.07 7.01 -3.58
N VAL A 236 -8.05 7.66 -2.41
CA VAL A 236 -9.14 7.65 -1.43
C VAL A 236 -9.53 9.10 -1.26
N GLU A 237 -10.73 9.46 -1.71
CA GLU A 237 -11.15 10.87 -1.83
C GLU A 237 -12.43 11.05 -1.00
N PRO A 238 -12.33 11.43 0.29
CA PRO A 238 -13.49 11.79 1.10
C PRO A 238 -14.00 13.18 0.73
N GLU A 239 -15.32 13.37 0.79
CA GLU A 239 -16.00 14.63 0.52
C GLU A 239 -17.13 14.83 1.54
N MET A 240 -17.25 16.04 2.10
CA MET A 240 -18.13 16.34 3.23
C MET A 240 -18.93 17.64 3.03
N ALA A 241 -20.25 17.53 2.92
CA ALA A 241 -21.13 18.69 2.97
C ALA A 241 -21.08 19.33 4.37
N PHE A 242 -21.18 20.67 4.40
CA PHE A 242 -21.12 21.48 5.63
C PHE A 242 -19.78 21.39 6.39
N CYS A 243 -18.71 20.93 5.74
CA CYS A 243 -17.36 20.96 6.28
C CYS A 243 -16.57 22.15 5.71
N ASP A 244 -15.83 22.85 6.55
CA ASP A 244 -14.87 23.85 6.14
C ASP A 244 -13.43 23.28 6.13
N LEU A 245 -12.45 24.11 5.77
CA LEU A 245 -11.03 23.71 5.72
C LEU A 245 -10.52 23.21 7.08
N GLN A 246 -11.06 23.75 8.18
CA GLN A 246 -10.66 23.34 9.52
C GLN A 246 -11.14 21.91 9.81
N GLY A 247 -12.41 21.61 9.52
CA GLY A 247 -12.94 20.25 9.62
C GLY A 247 -12.25 19.26 8.67
N ASP A 248 -11.84 19.72 7.48
CA ASP A 248 -11.10 18.90 6.51
C ASP A 248 -9.70 18.53 7.04
N MET A 249 -8.97 19.50 7.59
CA MET A 249 -7.69 19.27 8.29
C MET A 249 -7.85 18.32 9.50
N ASP A 250 -8.93 18.46 10.27
CA ASP A 250 -9.23 17.57 11.40
C ASP A 250 -9.41 16.13 10.93
N LEU A 251 -10.21 15.92 9.87
CA LEU A 251 -10.45 14.58 9.31
C LEU A 251 -9.17 13.98 8.74
N ALA A 252 -8.38 14.75 7.98
CA ALA A 252 -7.15 14.27 7.37
C ALA A 252 -6.13 13.82 8.43
N GLU A 253 -5.96 14.60 9.50
CA GLU A 253 -5.11 14.24 10.63
C GLU A 253 -5.62 12.97 11.33
N GLU A 254 -6.93 12.90 11.61
CA GLU A 254 -7.54 11.73 12.24
C GLU A 254 -7.37 10.46 11.40
N PHE A 255 -7.61 10.57 10.10
CA PHE A 255 -7.50 9.48 9.14
C PHE A 255 -6.08 8.92 9.05
N VAL A 256 -5.08 9.78 8.84
CA VAL A 256 -3.68 9.35 8.77
C VAL A 256 -3.24 8.69 10.08
N LYS A 257 -3.59 9.28 11.22
CA LYS A 257 -3.29 8.68 12.54
C LYS A 257 -3.96 7.32 12.72
N ALA A 258 -5.23 7.19 12.35
CA ALA A 258 -5.96 5.93 12.43
C ALA A 258 -5.30 4.83 11.57
N MET A 259 -4.88 5.16 10.34
CA MET A 259 -4.19 4.21 9.46
C MET A 259 -2.84 3.77 10.02
N VAL A 260 -2.06 4.72 10.57
CA VAL A 260 -0.77 4.42 11.18
C VAL A 260 -0.92 3.55 12.43
N ARG A 261 -1.88 3.87 13.32
CA ARG A 261 -2.18 3.04 14.50
C ARG A 261 -2.63 1.64 14.09
N HIS A 262 -3.53 1.53 13.11
CA HIS A 262 -3.97 0.25 12.59
C HIS A 262 -2.80 -0.58 12.06
N ALA A 263 -1.86 0.03 11.33
CA ALA A 263 -0.67 -0.66 10.85
C ALA A 263 0.23 -1.13 12.01
N LEU A 264 0.50 -0.27 12.99
CA LEU A 264 1.31 -0.60 14.17
C LEU A 264 0.71 -1.77 14.97
N GLU A 265 -0.60 -1.77 15.16
CA GLU A 265 -1.31 -2.78 15.95
C GLU A 265 -1.54 -4.09 15.20
N ARG A 266 -1.96 -4.02 13.93
CA ARG A 266 -2.46 -5.18 13.16
C ARG A 266 -1.45 -5.75 12.19
N CYS A 267 -0.34 -5.06 11.95
CA CYS A 267 0.70 -5.48 11.02
C CYS A 267 2.10 -5.55 11.67
N ALA A 268 2.19 -5.65 13.00
CA ALA A 268 3.46 -5.60 13.74
C ALA A 268 4.54 -6.58 13.21
N GLU A 269 4.18 -7.81 12.85
CA GLU A 269 5.12 -8.81 12.29
C GLU A 269 5.72 -8.33 10.95
N ASP A 270 4.87 -7.81 10.06
CA ASP A 270 5.26 -7.32 8.75
C ASP A 270 6.04 -5.99 8.84
N LEU A 271 5.63 -5.07 9.72
CA LEU A 271 6.37 -3.85 10.00
C LEU A 271 7.73 -4.13 10.64
N GLY A 272 7.83 -5.17 11.47
CA GLY A 272 9.09 -5.62 12.05
C GLY A 272 10.11 -6.05 11.00
N LEU A 273 9.66 -6.66 9.89
CA LEU A 273 10.53 -6.95 8.74
C LEU A 273 11.07 -5.65 8.12
N PHE A 274 10.19 -4.67 7.87
CA PHE A 274 10.61 -3.40 7.27
C PHE A 274 11.56 -2.63 8.18
N ALA A 275 11.27 -2.59 9.48
CA ALA A 275 12.11 -1.95 10.48
C ALA A 275 13.52 -2.55 10.53
N ARG A 276 13.63 -3.87 10.34
CA ARG A 276 14.92 -4.57 10.40
C ARG A 276 15.75 -4.42 9.12
N PHE A 277 15.10 -4.45 7.96
CA PHE A 277 15.79 -4.64 6.67
C PHE A 277 15.66 -3.47 5.69
N VAL A 278 14.74 -2.53 5.91
CA VAL A 278 14.47 -1.41 5.00
C VAL A 278 14.76 -0.08 5.67
N ASP A 279 14.14 0.20 6.82
CA ASP A 279 14.33 1.45 7.55
C ASP A 279 14.25 1.24 9.07
N LYS A 280 15.40 1.35 9.74
CA LYS A 280 15.52 1.18 11.20
C LYS A 280 14.74 2.20 12.02
N ALA A 281 14.43 3.37 11.45
CA ALA A 281 13.67 4.41 12.11
C ALA A 281 12.15 4.30 11.86
N LEU A 282 11.70 3.31 11.07
CA LEU A 282 10.30 3.21 10.65
C LEU A 282 9.32 3.22 11.82
N ILE A 283 9.51 2.35 12.82
CA ILE A 283 8.56 2.24 13.95
C ILE A 283 8.53 3.55 14.74
N ALA A 284 9.69 4.11 15.07
CA ALA A 284 9.76 5.38 15.79
C ALA A 284 9.06 6.53 15.03
N ARG A 285 9.23 6.59 13.71
CA ARG A 285 8.59 7.61 12.87
C ARG A 285 7.07 7.39 12.77
N LEU A 286 6.60 6.14 12.66
CA LEU A 286 5.17 5.83 12.68
C LEU A 286 4.54 6.17 14.04
N THR A 287 5.20 5.84 15.15
CA THR A 287 4.75 6.21 16.50
C THR A 287 4.66 7.72 16.65
N LEU A 288 5.67 8.48 16.18
CA LEU A 288 5.65 9.94 16.16
C LEU A 288 4.41 10.48 15.42
N VAL A 289 4.13 9.98 14.22
CA VAL A 289 2.96 10.39 13.42
C VAL A 289 1.65 10.05 14.14
N ALA A 290 1.56 8.88 14.77
CA ALA A 290 0.34 8.44 15.46
C ALA A 290 0.04 9.24 16.73
N GLU A 291 1.06 9.76 17.42
CA GLU A 291 0.93 10.35 18.74
C GLU A 291 0.98 11.88 18.74
N GLN A 292 1.73 12.50 17.83
CA GLN A 292 1.90 13.95 17.83
C GLN A 292 0.78 14.68 17.07
N PRO A 293 0.29 15.83 17.56
CA PRO A 293 -0.60 16.69 16.78
C PRO A 293 0.12 17.19 15.52
N PHE A 294 -0.59 17.26 14.40
CA PHE A 294 -0.02 17.78 13.17
C PHE A 294 0.13 19.30 13.30
N ARG A 295 1.23 19.85 12.80
CA ARG A 295 1.46 21.29 12.80
C ARG A 295 0.63 21.92 11.69
N ARG A 296 -0.27 22.84 12.03
CA ARG A 296 -1.00 23.63 11.03
C ARG A 296 -0.24 24.90 10.77
N LEU A 297 0.17 25.11 9.52
CA LEU A 297 1.07 26.18 9.12
C LEU A 297 0.48 26.93 7.93
N PRO A 298 0.10 28.20 8.08
CA PRO A 298 -0.28 29.02 6.93
C PRO A 298 0.87 29.09 5.92
N TYR A 299 0.58 29.05 4.62
CA TYR A 299 1.57 29.12 3.55
C TYR A 299 2.52 30.32 3.71
N ALA A 300 1.99 31.48 4.09
CA ALA A 300 2.79 32.69 4.31
C ALA A 300 3.86 32.50 5.40
N GLU A 301 3.52 31.79 6.47
CA GLU A 301 4.46 31.46 7.56
C GLU A 301 5.47 30.41 7.10
N ALA A 302 5.04 29.41 6.32
CA ALA A 302 5.93 28.42 5.72
C ALA A 302 7.04 29.08 4.88
N ILE A 303 6.66 30.02 4.00
CA ILE A 303 7.61 30.79 3.17
C ILE A 303 8.55 31.63 4.03
N ALA A 304 8.04 32.29 5.07
CA ALA A 304 8.87 33.09 5.98
C ALA A 304 9.93 32.21 6.69
N ILE A 305 9.53 31.04 7.20
CA ILE A 305 10.45 30.07 7.83
C ILE A 305 11.52 29.60 6.84
N LEU A 306 11.10 29.24 5.62
CA LEU A 306 12.02 28.75 4.58
C LEU A 306 13.05 29.83 4.19
N LYS A 307 12.63 31.08 4.00
CA LYS A 307 13.53 32.21 3.71
C LYS A 307 14.48 32.51 4.87
N ALA A 308 14.00 32.39 6.11
CA ALA A 308 14.80 32.63 7.31
C ALA A 308 15.73 31.47 7.69
N SER A 309 15.58 30.29 7.07
CA SER A 309 16.32 29.07 7.43
C SER A 309 17.83 29.15 7.21
N GLY A 310 18.30 30.08 6.35
CA GLY A 310 19.69 30.15 5.92
C GLY A 310 20.13 28.96 5.04
N ARG A 311 19.21 28.08 4.64
CA ARG A 311 19.49 26.93 3.80
C ARG A 311 19.47 27.29 2.31
N THR A 312 20.39 26.69 1.56
CA THR A 312 20.35 26.70 0.10
C THR A 312 19.45 25.56 -0.38
N PHE A 313 18.38 25.91 -1.08
CA PHE A 313 17.48 24.98 -1.77
C PHE A 313 17.81 24.94 -3.26
N GLU A 314 17.56 23.82 -3.92
CA GLU A 314 17.71 23.69 -5.37
C GLU A 314 16.66 24.55 -6.10
N TYR A 315 15.43 24.54 -5.59
CA TYR A 315 14.33 25.35 -6.07
C TYR A 315 14.18 26.63 -5.22
N PRO A 316 14.00 27.80 -5.84
CA PRO A 316 13.93 29.05 -5.10
C PRO A 316 12.62 29.17 -4.30
N VAL A 317 12.73 29.58 -3.04
CA VAL A 317 11.58 29.88 -2.16
C VAL A 317 11.00 31.24 -2.55
N THR A 318 9.94 31.23 -3.37
CA THR A 318 9.31 32.43 -3.93
C THR A 318 7.84 32.50 -3.57
N ASP A 319 7.36 33.69 -3.19
CA ASP A 319 5.95 33.90 -2.88
C ASP A 319 5.07 33.64 -4.11
N GLY A 320 3.94 32.95 -3.90
CA GLY A 320 2.97 32.67 -4.95
C GLY A 320 3.24 31.40 -5.77
N LEU A 321 4.33 30.68 -5.49
CA LEU A 321 4.63 29.37 -6.07
C LEU A 321 4.34 28.24 -5.06
N SER A 322 3.98 27.07 -5.57
CA SER A 322 3.86 25.85 -4.75
C SER A 322 5.19 25.48 -4.11
N LEU A 323 5.12 24.94 -2.89
CA LEU A 323 6.27 24.32 -2.26
C LEU A 323 6.76 23.12 -3.08
N GLN A 324 8.07 22.87 -3.00
CA GLN A 324 8.70 21.70 -3.61
C GLN A 324 9.00 20.68 -2.51
N SER A 325 9.20 19.42 -2.89
CA SER A 325 9.40 18.34 -1.92
C SER A 325 10.56 18.60 -0.96
N GLU A 326 11.62 19.31 -1.36
CA GLU A 326 12.70 19.68 -0.42
C GLU A 326 12.28 20.71 0.63
N HIS A 327 11.38 21.63 0.29
CA HIS A 327 10.83 22.64 1.20
C HIS A 327 9.93 21.98 2.25
N GLU A 328 9.03 21.12 1.80
CA GLU A 328 8.12 20.35 2.65
C GLU A 328 8.91 19.46 3.63
N ARG A 329 9.94 18.76 3.12
CA ARG A 329 10.81 17.92 3.93
C ARG A 329 11.59 18.73 4.95
N PHE A 330 12.10 19.92 4.61
CA PHE A 330 12.77 20.77 5.60
C PHE A 330 11.83 21.16 6.74
N LEU A 331 10.59 21.57 6.42
CA LEU A 331 9.59 21.94 7.42
C LEU A 331 9.27 20.76 8.34
N ALA A 332 8.96 19.59 7.77
CA ALA A 332 8.53 18.42 8.52
C ALA A 332 9.68 17.69 9.24
N GLU A 333 10.80 17.44 8.57
CA GLU A 333 11.89 16.58 9.07
C GLU A 333 12.88 17.34 9.96
N GLU A 334 13.09 18.65 9.73
CA GLU A 334 14.17 19.39 10.39
C GLU A 334 13.66 20.51 11.29
N HIS A 335 12.76 21.37 10.80
CA HIS A 335 12.26 22.53 11.55
C HIS A 335 11.27 22.11 12.65
N PHE A 336 10.19 21.43 12.28
CA PHE A 336 9.15 21.02 13.24
C PHE A 336 9.37 19.62 13.82
N ARG A 337 10.03 18.72 13.08
CA ARG A 337 10.21 17.30 13.44
C ARG A 337 8.89 16.61 13.77
N ALA A 338 7.86 16.94 13.00
CA ALA A 338 6.49 16.48 13.14
C ALA A 338 5.79 16.57 11.76
N PRO A 339 4.69 15.83 11.54
CA PRO A 339 3.83 16.08 10.37
C PRO A 339 3.33 17.51 10.37
N VAL A 340 3.28 18.11 9.18
CA VAL A 340 2.87 19.51 8.96
C VAL A 340 1.78 19.49 7.91
N ILE A 341 0.69 20.21 8.16
CA ILE A 341 -0.34 20.57 7.20
C ILE A 341 -0.09 22.03 6.80
N VAL A 342 0.17 22.28 5.52
CA VAL A 342 0.34 23.64 5.02
C VAL A 342 -0.95 24.11 4.36
N PHE A 343 -1.53 25.20 4.83
CA PHE A 343 -2.85 25.65 4.38
C PHE A 343 -2.88 27.13 3.91
N ASP A 344 -3.99 27.55 3.31
CA ASP A 344 -4.18 28.88 2.69
C ASP A 344 -3.16 29.16 1.56
N GLN A 345 -3.15 28.25 0.58
CA GLN A 345 -2.20 28.24 -0.52
C GLN A 345 -2.48 29.36 -1.55
N PRO A 346 -1.47 29.78 -2.34
CA PRO A 346 -1.67 30.81 -3.38
C PRO A 346 -2.71 30.39 -4.42
N ARG A 347 -3.68 31.25 -4.70
CA ARG A 347 -4.77 30.99 -5.66
C ARG A 347 -4.26 30.58 -7.05
N ARG A 348 -3.17 31.18 -7.52
CA ARG A 348 -2.63 30.93 -8.87
C ARG A 348 -2.00 29.55 -9.03
N ALA A 349 -1.73 28.86 -7.92
CA ALA A 349 -1.02 27.60 -7.88
C ALA A 349 -1.93 26.40 -7.57
N LYS A 350 -3.25 26.62 -7.47
CA LYS A 350 -4.23 25.60 -7.10
C LYS A 350 -5.38 25.51 -8.11
N PRO A 351 -6.10 24.37 -8.16
CA PRO A 351 -7.19 24.16 -9.09
C PRO A 351 -8.36 25.15 -8.93
N PHE A 352 -9.17 25.26 -9.98
CA PHE A 352 -10.24 26.26 -10.09
C PHE A 352 -11.36 26.11 -9.06
N TYR A 353 -11.56 24.91 -8.52
CA TYR A 353 -12.66 24.59 -7.59
C TYR A 353 -12.41 25.05 -6.15
N MET A 354 -11.15 25.40 -5.82
CA MET A 354 -10.80 25.79 -4.45
C MET A 354 -11.45 27.12 -4.06
N ARG A 355 -12.06 27.19 -2.87
CA ARG A 355 -12.70 28.40 -2.35
C ARG A 355 -11.67 29.51 -2.16
N VAL A 356 -11.91 30.67 -2.77
CA VAL A 356 -11.09 31.88 -2.56
C VAL A 356 -11.32 32.44 -1.16
N ASN A 357 -10.24 32.75 -0.44
CA ASN A 357 -10.29 33.37 0.88
C ASN A 357 -10.66 34.86 0.80
N GLU A 358 -10.93 35.47 1.96
CA GLU A 358 -11.36 36.88 2.04
C GLU A 358 -10.30 37.86 1.54
N ASP A 359 -9.02 37.47 1.54
CA ASP A 359 -7.91 38.26 1.02
C ASP A 359 -7.90 38.38 -0.52
N GLY A 360 -8.68 37.54 -1.22
CA GLY A 360 -8.72 37.46 -2.68
C GLY A 360 -7.48 36.87 -3.35
N THR A 361 -6.44 36.51 -2.59
CA THR A 361 -5.12 36.07 -3.08
C THR A 361 -4.79 34.62 -2.74
N THR A 362 -5.36 34.09 -1.66
CA THR A 362 -5.21 32.69 -1.23
C THR A 362 -6.50 31.90 -1.46
N VAL A 363 -6.37 30.59 -1.40
CA VAL A 363 -7.50 29.66 -1.44
C VAL A 363 -7.46 28.73 -0.24
N ALA A 364 -8.64 28.30 0.21
CA ALA A 364 -8.83 27.34 1.29
C ALA A 364 -8.43 25.93 0.84
N ALA A 365 -7.12 25.71 0.70
CA ALA A 365 -6.50 24.45 0.34
C ALA A 365 -5.52 24.05 1.44
N MET A 366 -5.33 22.75 1.63
CA MET A 366 -4.30 22.16 2.49
C MET A 366 -3.46 21.14 1.72
N ASP A 367 -2.22 20.94 2.14
CA ASP A 367 -1.34 19.84 1.74
C ASP A 367 -0.77 19.13 2.98
#